data_AF-A0A3B6ASE1-F1
#
_entry.id   AF-A0A3B6ASE1-F1
#
_cell.length_a   1.000
_cell.length_b   1.000
_cell.length_c   1.000
_cell.angle_alpha   90.00
_cell.angle_beta   90.00
_cell.angle_gamma   90.00
#
_symmetry.space_group_name_H-M   'P 1'
#
loop_
_entity.id
_entity.type
_entity.pdbx_description
1 polymer ?
#
loop_
_entity_poly.entity_id
_entity_poly.type
_entity_poly.pdbx_seq_one_letter_code
_entity_poly.pdbx_strand_id
1 'polypeptide(L)' 'MRTPGHAKKVKNVTNDVIDGKRGMIYIPDQKISKLTLTKDIKGLKQEHRDAKKNKGHSKKQKVNPE' A
#
# COMPACT_ATOMS: atom_id res chain seq x y z
N MET A 1 -48.52 -32.46 -3.83
CA MET A 1 -47.91 -32.26 -2.51
C MET A 1 -46.75 -31.28 -2.63
N ARG A 2 -46.69 -30.23 -1.81
CA ARG A 2 -45.52 -29.33 -1.76
C ARG A 2 -44.50 -29.93 -0.80
N THR A 3 -43.29 -30.21 -1.28
CA THR A 3 -42.16 -30.67 -0.44
C THR A 3 -41.88 -29.65 0.67
N PRO A 4 -41.45 -30.08 1.88
CA PRO A 4 -41.11 -29.16 2.96
C PRO A 4 -40.07 -28.18 2.43
N GLY A 5 -40.48 -26.92 2.30
CA GLY A 5 -39.73 -25.89 1.62
C GLY A 5 -38.41 -25.68 2.33
N HIS A 6 -37.32 -26.12 1.71
CA HIS A 6 -35.99 -25.76 2.18
C HIS A 6 -35.92 -24.23 2.25
N ALA A 7 -35.45 -23.72 3.40
CA ALA A 7 -35.35 -22.29 3.64
C ALA A 7 -34.59 -21.63 2.47
N LYS A 8 -35.19 -20.58 1.89
CA LYS A 8 -34.59 -19.87 0.76
C LYS A 8 -33.24 -19.31 1.22
N LYS A 9 -32.16 -19.72 0.53
CA LYS A 9 -30.83 -19.14 0.77
C LYS A 9 -30.88 -17.66 0.42
N VAL A 10 -30.45 -16.83 1.37
CA VAL A 10 -30.33 -15.38 1.18
C VAL A 10 -28.90 -15.08 0.74
N LYS A 11 -28.75 -14.34 -0.36
CA LYS A 11 -27.43 -14.05 -0.96
C LYS A 11 -26.56 -13.29 0.06
N ASN A 12 -25.27 -13.64 0.12
CA ASN A 12 -24.28 -12.99 0.98
C ASN A 12 -24.60 -13.04 2.48
N VAL A 13 -25.53 -13.90 2.92
CA VAL A 13 -25.94 -14.03 4.32
C VAL A 13 -25.81 -15.48 4.76
N THR A 14 -25.13 -15.67 5.88
CA THR A 14 -24.98 -16.97 6.55
C THR A 14 -25.59 -16.89 7.94
N ASN A 15 -26.36 -17.89 8.33
CA ASN A 15 -26.84 -18.04 9.70
C ASN A 15 -25.95 -19.08 10.38
N ASP A 16 -25.17 -18.65 11.36
CA ASP A 16 -24.37 -19.52 12.22
C ASP A 16 -25.08 -19.68 13.58
N VAL A 17 -24.94 -20.85 14.19
CA VAL A 17 -25.53 -21.18 15.49
C VAL A 17 -24.79 -20.44 16.61
N ILE A 18 -23.51 -20.15 16.42
CA ILE A 18 -22.65 -19.47 17.41
C ILE A 18 -22.62 -17.96 17.15
N ASP A 19 -22.24 -17.56 15.93
CA ASP A 19 -22.05 -16.14 15.55
C ASP A 19 -23.35 -15.43 15.15
N GLY A 20 -24.46 -16.15 15.05
CA GLY A 20 -25.74 -15.61 14.58
C GLY A 20 -25.74 -15.28 13.09
N LYS A 21 -26.49 -14.25 12.69
CA LYS A 21 -26.65 -13.87 11.27
C LYS A 21 -25.49 -12.98 10.81
N ARG A 22 -24.67 -13.48 9.88
CA ARG A 22 -23.49 -12.79 9.34
C ARG A 22 -23.70 -12.41 7.87
N GLY A 23 -23.32 -11.17 7.52
CA GLY A 23 -23.34 -10.64 6.16
C GLY A 23 -21.94 -10.56 5.57
N MET A 24 -21.77 -11.01 4.32
CA MET A 24 -20.50 -10.94 3.58
C MET A 24 -20.45 -9.67 2.73
N ILE A 25 -19.44 -8.82 2.95
CA ILE A 25 -19.19 -7.63 2.14
C ILE A 25 -18.22 -8.01 1.01
N TYR A 26 -18.54 -7.61 -0.21
CA TYR A 26 -17.62 -7.77 -1.34
C TYR A 26 -16.62 -6.62 -1.35
N ILE A 27 -15.32 -6.95 -1.31
CA ILE A 27 -14.22 -5.99 -1.42
C ILE A 27 -13.57 -6.19 -2.79
N PRO A 28 -13.67 -5.23 -3.71
CA PRO A 28 -13.06 -5.33 -5.03
C PRO A 28 -11.54 -5.10 -4.99
N ASP A 29 -10.85 -5.55 -6.04
CA ASP A 29 -9.43 -5.29 -6.23
C ASP A 29 -9.14 -3.77 -6.27
N GLN A 30 -8.27 -3.32 -5.36
CA GLN A 30 -7.84 -1.93 -5.27
C GLN A 30 -6.66 -1.69 -6.22
N LYS A 31 -6.87 -0.93 -7.30
CA LYS A 31 -5.82 -0.54 -8.25
C LYS A 31 -4.96 0.60 -7.69
N ILE A 32 -4.01 0.25 -6.81
CA ILE A 32 -3.08 1.18 -6.13
C ILE A 32 -2.01 1.71 -7.10
N SER A 33 -1.76 1.05 -8.23
CA SER A 33 -0.71 1.39 -9.21
C SER A 33 -0.86 2.76 -9.86
N LYS A 34 -2.03 3.39 -9.79
CA LYS A 34 -2.26 4.75 -10.31
C LYS A 34 -1.80 5.85 -9.33
N LEU A 35 -1.48 5.48 -8.08
CA LEU A 35 -0.97 6.43 -7.10
C LEU A 35 0.52 6.63 -7.39
N THR A 36 0.84 7.69 -8.13
CA THR A 36 2.21 8.13 -8.31
C THR A 36 2.76 8.59 -6.97
N LEU A 37 3.83 7.95 -6.48
CA LEU A 37 4.57 8.46 -5.34
C LEU A 37 5.13 9.83 -5.73
N THR A 38 4.68 10.90 -5.06
CA THR A 38 5.21 12.24 -5.30
C THR A 38 6.70 12.23 -4.92
N LYS A 39 7.56 12.48 -5.90
CA LYS A 39 9.02 12.49 -5.71
C LYS A 39 9.50 13.75 -4.98
N ASP A 40 8.62 14.73 -4.80
CA ASP A 40 8.90 16.04 -4.21
C ASP A 40 8.78 16.05 -2.67
N ILE A 41 8.75 14.87 -2.04
CA ILE A 41 8.69 14.74 -0.57
C ILE A 41 10.12 14.84 -0.02
N LYS A 42 10.35 15.87 0.81
CA LYS A 42 11.62 16.06 1.54
C LYS A 42 11.97 14.82 2.35
N GLY A 43 13.23 14.37 2.25
CA GLY A 43 13.74 13.21 2.98
C GLY A 43 13.66 11.89 2.20
N LEU A 44 13.35 11.94 0.91
CA LEU A 44 13.44 10.76 0.06
C LEU A 44 14.91 10.29 0.00
N LYS A 45 15.14 8.97 0.16
CA LYS A 45 16.50 8.38 0.13
C LYS A 45 17.31 8.74 -1.13
N GLN A 46 16.63 9.09 -2.23
CA GLN A 46 17.25 9.57 -3.46
C GLN A 46 17.88 10.97 -3.29
N GLU A 47 17.19 11.92 -2.66
CA GLU A 47 17.74 13.26 -2.35
C GLU A 47 19.05 13.16 -1.56
N HIS A 48 19.11 12.25 -0.58
CA HIS A 48 20.32 12.00 0.21
C HIS A 48 21.48 11.41 -0.61
N ARG A 49 21.19 10.58 -1.63
CA ARG A 49 22.20 10.00 -2.51
C ARG A 49 22.78 11.05 -3.45
N ASP A 50 21.94 11.92 -3.99
CA ASP A 50 22.36 12.99 -4.91
C ASP A 50 23.15 14.08 -4.17
N ALA A 51 22.74 14.44 -2.94
CA ALA A 51 23.50 15.35 -2.07
C ALA A 51 24.89 14.79 -1.67
N LYS A 52 25.03 13.46 -1.50
CA LYS A 52 26.32 12.82 -1.19
C LYS A 52 27.27 12.81 -2.40
N LYS A 53 26.75 12.58 -3.61
CA LYS A 53 27.55 12.61 -4.85
C LYS A 53 28.17 14.00 -5.10
N ASN A 54 27.42 15.07 -4.83
CA ASN A 54 27.90 16.44 -5.03
C ASN A 54 29.00 16.89 -4.06
N LYS A 55 29.24 16.17 -2.95
CA LYS A 55 30.33 16.46 -2.00
C LYS A 55 31.67 15.78 -2.37
N GLY A 56 31.70 14.93 -3.40
CA GLY A 56 32.86 14.08 -3.72
C GLY A 56 34.01 14.73 -4.49
N HIS A 57 33.85 15.94 -5.04
CA HIS A 57 34.83 16.51 -5.98
C HIS A 57 35.56 17.79 -5.53
N SER A 58 35.30 18.32 -4.33
CA SER A 58 36.04 19.49 -3.82
C SER A 58 37.22 19.09 -2.94
N LYS A 59 38.17 18.29 -3.45
CA LYS A 59 39.48 18.17 -2.80
C LYS A 59 40.29 19.42 -3.14
N LYS A 60 40.23 20.43 -2.27
CA LYS A 60 41.20 21.55 -2.30
C LYS A 60 42.57 20.97 -1.96
N GLN A 61 43.44 20.79 -2.95
CA GLN A 61 44.86 20.51 -2.70
C GLN A 61 45.44 21.68 -1.91
N LYS A 62 45.99 21.41 -0.72
CA LYS A 62 46.90 22.35 -0.05
C LYS A 62 48.20 22.34 -0.86
N VAL A 63 48.49 23.43 -1.55
CA VAL A 63 49.84 23.69 -2.07
C VAL A 63 50.62 24.34 -0.93
N ASN A 64 51.70 23.70 -0.49
CA ASN A 64 52.65 24.30 0.45
C ASN A 64 53.63 25.15 -0.35
N PRO A 65 53.75 26.47 -0.10
CA PRO A 65 54.86 27.26 -0.63
C PRO A 65 56.13 27.01 0.22
N GLU A 66 57.24 26.73 -0.44
CA GLU A 66 58.61 26.83 0.12
C GLU A 66 59.04 28.29 0.26
#